data_AF-A0A9N8VM64-F1
#
_entry.id   AF-A0A9N8VM64-F1
#
_cell.length_a   1.000
_cell.length_b   1.000
_cell.length_c   1.000
_cell.angle_alpha   90.00
_cell.angle_beta   90.00
_cell.angle_gamma   90.00
#
_symmetry.space_group_name_H-M   'P 1'
#
loop_
_entity.id
_entity.type
_entity.pdbx_description
1 polymer ?
#
loop_
_entity_poly.entity_id
_entity_poly.type
_entity_poly.pdbx_seq_one_letter_code
_entity_poly.pdbx_strand_id
1 'polypeptide(L)'
;MPPKKPTTEPVKKRQTKITELLTVGKHDGDEKSAAPETSSPPSEVEEQVNDKIRASKEPSLNVKHTGKLTFHDEHLTPEQKLLHAFDLTYKFGSCVGVTRLERWERAKRLGLNPPEEIKELLIAENADKDPEIRESLFYGRV
;
A
#
# COMPACT_ATOMS: atom_id res chain seq x y z
N MET A 1 25.27 -53.87 29.55
CA MET A 1 25.51 -53.10 28.31
C MET A 1 24.99 -51.68 28.52
N PRO A 2 25.87 -50.67 28.59
CA PRO A 2 25.44 -49.26 28.61
C PRO A 2 25.27 -48.69 27.17
N PRO A 3 24.26 -47.84 26.91
CA PRO A 3 24.12 -47.16 25.63
C PRO A 3 25.20 -46.07 25.46
N LYS A 4 25.78 -46.01 24.25
CA LYS A 4 26.86 -45.09 23.86
C LYS A 4 26.36 -43.64 23.77
N LYS A 5 27.18 -42.69 24.22
CA LYS A 5 26.94 -41.25 24.14
C LYS A 5 26.89 -40.77 22.66
N PRO A 6 26.01 -39.82 22.29
CA PRO A 6 26.07 -39.19 20.97
C PRO A 6 27.17 -38.12 20.91
N THR A 7 28.04 -38.27 19.93
CA THR A 7 29.10 -37.34 19.51
C THR A 7 28.50 -36.12 18.80
N THR A 8 28.86 -34.92 19.24
CA THR A 8 28.55 -33.64 18.56
C THR A 8 29.60 -33.35 17.49
N GLU A 9 29.17 -33.28 16.24
CA GLU A 9 29.96 -32.82 15.08
C GLU A 9 29.87 -31.29 14.93
N PRO A 10 30.96 -30.55 14.66
CA PRO A 10 30.93 -29.12 14.41
C PRO A 10 30.63 -28.80 12.93
N VAL A 11 29.51 -28.13 12.66
CA VAL A 11 29.15 -27.65 11.32
C VAL A 11 29.96 -26.39 10.97
N LYS A 12 30.75 -26.47 9.89
CA LYS A 12 31.59 -25.39 9.36
C LYS A 12 30.80 -24.41 8.46
N LYS A 13 31.10 -23.13 8.68
CA LYS A 13 30.95 -21.89 7.88
C LYS A 13 30.49 -22.01 6.42
N ARG A 14 29.57 -21.11 6.02
CA ARG A 14 29.54 -20.55 4.66
C ARG A 14 29.79 -19.04 4.73
N GLN A 15 30.72 -18.62 3.90
CA GLN A 15 31.23 -17.26 3.77
C GLN A 15 30.81 -16.77 2.38
N THR A 16 30.06 -15.69 2.29
CA THR A 16 29.77 -15.01 1.01
C THR A 16 30.37 -13.63 1.05
N LYS A 17 31.46 -13.47 0.28
CA LYS A 17 32.07 -12.19 -0.07
C LYS A 17 31.08 -11.41 -0.94
N ILE A 18 30.71 -10.20 -0.54
CA ILE A 18 30.15 -9.20 -1.45
C ILE A 18 31.32 -8.34 -1.92
N THR A 19 31.56 -8.32 -3.23
CA THR A 19 32.59 -7.54 -3.90
C THR A 19 31.88 -6.68 -4.93
N GLU A 20 32.37 -5.44 -5.07
CA GLU A 20 32.13 -4.49 -6.17
C GLU A 20 30.79 -3.78 -6.19
N LEU A 21 30.67 -2.50 -6.54
CA LEU A 21 31.55 -1.36 -6.85
C LEU A 21 30.53 -0.22 -7.04
N LEU A 22 30.85 1.02 -6.66
CA LEU A 22 30.44 2.28 -7.32
C LEU A 22 30.84 3.46 -6.43
N THR A 23 31.98 4.06 -6.78
CA THR A 23 32.52 5.31 -6.26
C THR A 23 32.08 6.46 -7.15
N VAL A 24 31.49 7.48 -6.51
CA VAL A 24 31.56 8.95 -6.74
C VAL A 24 31.76 9.47 -8.18
N GLY A 25 30.77 10.23 -8.65
CA GLY A 25 30.94 11.32 -9.60
C GLY A 25 30.47 12.63 -8.98
N LYS A 26 31.41 13.56 -8.74
CA LYS A 26 31.22 14.89 -8.19
C LYS A 26 31.26 15.90 -9.34
N HIS A 27 30.25 16.75 -9.46
CA HIS A 27 30.30 17.97 -10.26
C HIS A 27 29.90 19.15 -9.36
N ASP A 28 30.90 19.97 -9.04
CA ASP A 28 30.76 21.35 -8.59
C ASP A 28 30.70 22.24 -9.84
N GLY A 29 29.84 23.26 -9.84
CA GLY A 29 29.78 24.24 -10.93
C GLY A 29 28.50 25.06 -10.99
N ASP A 30 28.41 26.05 -10.10
CA ASP A 30 27.93 27.44 -10.31
C ASP A 30 26.77 27.81 -11.24
N GLU A 31 25.85 28.57 -10.62
CA GLU A 31 25.34 29.87 -11.09
C GLU A 31 23.93 29.99 -11.73
N LYS A 32 23.14 30.85 -11.06
CA LYS A 32 22.06 31.74 -11.51
C LYS A 32 20.64 31.22 -11.80
N SER A 33 19.76 31.70 -10.90
CA SER A 33 18.78 32.77 -11.17
C SER A 33 17.42 32.44 -11.78
N ALA A 34 16.44 33.01 -11.09
CA ALA A 34 15.19 33.58 -11.57
C ALA A 34 14.04 32.61 -11.93
N ALA A 35 13.03 32.66 -11.05
CA ALA A 35 11.64 32.55 -11.43
C ALA A 35 11.32 33.44 -12.64
N PRO A 36 10.40 33.01 -13.51
CA PRO A 36 9.25 33.87 -13.70
C PRO A 36 7.93 33.08 -13.68
N GLU A 37 7.07 33.48 -12.77
CA GLU A 37 5.63 33.48 -13.01
C GLU A 37 5.36 34.46 -14.16
N THR A 38 4.48 34.11 -15.10
CA THR A 38 3.35 34.94 -15.59
C THR A 38 2.83 34.50 -16.97
N SER A 39 1.50 34.59 -17.08
CA SER A 39 0.67 34.79 -18.27
C SER A 39 0.55 33.68 -19.33
N SER A 40 -0.56 32.95 -19.24
CA SER A 40 -1.29 32.30 -20.34
C SER A 40 -1.85 33.34 -21.39
N PRO A 41 -2.65 32.92 -22.39
CA PRO A 41 -2.34 32.68 -23.83
C PRO A 41 -3.14 33.71 -24.72
N PRO A 42 -3.48 33.58 -26.05
CA PRO A 42 -4.33 32.52 -26.65
C PRO A 42 -4.18 32.30 -28.19
N SER A 43 -5.16 31.57 -28.76
CA SER A 43 -5.60 31.40 -30.18
C SER A 43 -5.16 30.10 -30.87
N GLU A 44 -5.98 29.37 -31.64
CA GLU A 44 -7.44 29.27 -31.80
C GLU A 44 -7.65 28.11 -32.79
N VAL A 45 -8.38 27.06 -32.43
CA VAL A 45 -9.18 26.33 -33.42
C VAL A 45 -10.54 26.06 -32.78
N GLU A 46 -11.53 26.77 -33.30
CA GLU A 46 -12.91 26.74 -32.87
C GLU A 46 -13.60 25.48 -33.40
N GLU A 47 -14.32 24.77 -32.54
CA GLU A 47 -15.49 24.01 -32.97
C GLU A 47 -16.67 24.40 -32.08
N GLN A 48 -17.49 25.27 -32.63
CA GLN A 48 -18.74 25.73 -32.05
C GLN A 48 -19.79 24.62 -32.17
N VAL A 49 -20.09 23.96 -31.04
CA VAL A 49 -21.36 23.24 -30.86
C VAL A 49 -22.02 23.76 -29.59
N ASN A 50 -22.80 24.82 -29.77
CA ASN A 50 -23.63 25.42 -28.73
C ASN A 50 -25.01 24.77 -28.76
N ASP A 51 -25.30 23.87 -27.83
CA ASP A 51 -26.68 23.57 -27.45
C ASP A 51 -26.80 23.38 -25.93
N LYS A 52 -27.23 24.46 -25.29
CA LYS A 52 -28.09 24.52 -24.11
C LYS A 52 -27.72 23.60 -22.95
N ILE A 53 -27.03 24.21 -22.01
CA ILE A 53 -27.03 23.92 -20.56
C ILE A 53 -28.44 23.53 -20.12
N ARG A 54 -28.76 22.23 -20.08
CA ARG A 54 -29.84 21.73 -19.25
C ARG A 54 -29.26 21.65 -17.85
N ALA A 55 -29.55 22.69 -17.07
CA ALA A 55 -29.38 22.68 -15.62
C ALA A 55 -30.19 21.52 -15.02
N SER A 56 -29.67 20.30 -15.10
CA SER A 56 -30.04 19.22 -14.20
C SER A 56 -29.35 19.53 -12.89
N LYS A 57 -30.09 20.23 -12.04
CA LYS A 57 -29.89 20.32 -10.60
C LYS A 57 -29.47 18.93 -10.10
N GLU A 58 -28.18 18.73 -9.81
CA GLU A 58 -27.70 17.55 -9.11
C GLU A 58 -28.66 17.30 -7.95
N PRO A 59 -29.32 16.13 -7.86
CA PRO A 59 -30.12 15.86 -6.69
C PRO A 59 -29.13 15.82 -5.53
N SER A 60 -29.10 16.89 -4.73
CA SER A 60 -28.39 16.92 -3.47
C SER A 60 -29.06 15.86 -2.59
N LEU A 61 -28.59 14.63 -2.71
CA LEU A 61 -28.97 13.53 -1.86
C LEU A 61 -28.40 13.87 -0.48
N ASN A 62 -29.18 14.66 0.26
CA ASN A 62 -28.90 15.03 1.64
C ASN A 62 -29.19 13.82 2.53
N VAL A 63 -28.49 12.71 2.27
CA VAL A 63 -28.58 11.49 3.05
C VAL A 63 -27.78 11.75 4.31
N LYS A 64 -28.51 12.03 5.39
CA LYS A 64 -27.97 11.96 6.75
C LYS A 64 -27.57 10.51 7.00
N HIS A 65 -26.34 10.15 6.68
CA HIS A 65 -25.73 8.87 7.01
C HIS A 65 -25.44 8.84 8.53
N THR A 66 -26.48 8.86 9.37
CA THR A 66 -26.35 8.74 10.82
C THR A 66 -26.64 7.32 11.30
N GLY A 67 -26.97 6.40 10.39
CA GLY A 67 -27.02 4.98 10.67
C GLY A 67 -25.63 4.38 10.47
N LYS A 68 -24.85 4.23 11.55
CA LYS A 68 -23.69 3.35 11.52
C LYS A 68 -24.25 1.95 11.27
N LEU A 69 -24.16 1.47 10.03
CA LEU A 69 -24.49 0.09 9.71
C LEU A 69 -23.43 -0.81 10.39
N THR A 70 -23.65 -1.13 11.66
CA THR A 70 -22.79 -2.05 12.41
C THR A 70 -23.24 -3.47 12.08
N PHE A 71 -22.84 -3.96 10.92
CA PHE A 71 -23.01 -5.37 10.60
C PHE A 71 -22.00 -6.18 11.43
N HIS A 72 -22.46 -6.73 12.55
CA HIS A 72 -21.84 -7.84 13.32
C HIS A 72 -20.30 -7.91 13.41
N ASP A 73 -19.63 -6.79 13.72
CA ASP A 73 -18.19 -6.78 14.01
C ASP A 73 -17.85 -7.20 15.46
N GLU A 74 -18.79 -7.81 16.18
CA GLU A 74 -18.63 -8.12 17.61
C GLU A 74 -17.53 -9.15 17.89
N HIS A 75 -17.29 -10.04 16.92
CA HIS A 75 -16.28 -11.10 17.04
C HIS A 75 -14.91 -10.69 16.50
N LEU A 76 -14.82 -9.52 15.83
CA LEU A 76 -13.56 -9.08 15.22
C LEU A 76 -12.73 -8.32 16.24
N THR A 77 -11.43 -8.63 16.28
CA THR A 77 -10.47 -7.83 17.02
C THR A 77 -10.29 -6.46 16.34
N PRO A 78 -9.79 -5.43 17.06
CA PRO A 78 -9.49 -4.13 16.47
C PRO A 78 -8.54 -4.22 15.26
N GLU A 79 -7.56 -5.11 15.33
CA GLU A 79 -6.58 -5.37 14.27
C GLU A 79 -7.25 -5.94 13.02
N GLN A 80 -8.14 -6.92 13.19
CA GLN A 80 -8.92 -7.48 12.10
C GLN A 80 -9.80 -6.43 11.43
N LYS A 81 -10.47 -5.56 12.22
CA LYS A 81 -11.27 -4.46 11.65
C LYS A 81 -10.43 -3.52 10.80
N LEU A 82 -9.22 -3.19 11.26
CA LEU A 82 -8.30 -2.34 10.51
C LEU A 82 -7.85 -3.00 9.20
N LEU A 83 -7.48 -4.27 9.25
CA LEU A 83 -7.08 -5.05 8.08
C LEU A 83 -8.23 -5.26 7.09
N HIS A 84 -9.45 -5.47 7.59
CA HIS A 84 -10.65 -5.59 6.76
C HIS A 84 -10.97 -4.27 6.06
N ALA A 85 -10.90 -3.15 6.78
CA ALA A 85 -11.07 -1.82 6.18
C ALA A 85 -10.02 -1.56 5.10
N PHE A 86 -8.76 -1.96 5.33
CA PHE A 86 -7.71 -1.90 4.31
C PHE A 86 -8.05 -2.75 3.08
N ASP A 87 -8.49 -4.00 3.27
CA ASP A 87 -8.93 -4.92 2.22
C ASP A 87 -10.03 -4.34 1.33
N LEU A 88 -11.02 -3.69 1.93
CA LEU A 88 -12.16 -3.10 1.23
C LEU A 88 -11.88 -1.72 0.62
N THR A 89 -10.74 -1.10 0.93
CA THR A 89 -10.40 0.21 0.38
C THR A 89 -9.78 0.07 -1.01
N TYR A 90 -10.49 0.49 -2.06
CA TYR A 90 -10.03 0.38 -3.46
C TYR A 90 -8.79 1.23 -3.78
N LYS A 91 -8.51 2.29 -2.99
CA LYS A 91 -7.42 3.25 -3.25
C LYS A 91 -6.03 2.62 -3.30
N PHE A 92 -5.84 1.43 -2.71
CA PHE A 92 -4.58 0.71 -2.65
C PHE A 92 -4.45 -0.41 -3.71
N GLY A 93 -5.37 -0.45 -4.68
CA GLY A 93 -5.41 -1.46 -5.74
C GLY A 93 -6.02 -2.79 -5.28
N SER A 94 -6.05 -3.80 -6.16
CA SER A 94 -6.65 -5.11 -5.85
C SER A 94 -5.97 -5.80 -4.64
N CYS A 95 -6.79 -6.45 -3.81
CA CYS A 95 -6.37 -7.34 -2.73
C CYS A 95 -6.43 -8.83 -3.08
N VAL A 96 -7.06 -9.20 -4.20
CA VAL A 96 -7.22 -10.60 -4.60
C VAL A 96 -5.91 -11.11 -5.21
N GLY A 97 -5.51 -12.32 -4.81
CA GLY A 97 -4.34 -13.01 -5.35
C GLY A 97 -2.98 -12.51 -4.84
N VAL A 98 -2.98 -11.69 -3.78
CA VAL A 98 -1.77 -11.22 -3.10
C VAL A 98 -1.99 -11.26 -1.59
N THR A 99 -0.90 -11.35 -0.83
CA THR A 99 -0.95 -11.17 0.63
C THR A 99 -1.18 -9.70 0.98
N ARG A 100 -1.62 -9.44 2.22
CA ARG A 100 -1.81 -8.05 2.69
C ARG A 100 -0.51 -7.26 2.71
N LEU A 101 0.62 -7.91 3.02
CA LEU A 101 1.94 -7.27 3.04
C LEU A 101 2.38 -6.85 1.65
N GLU A 102 2.28 -7.74 0.65
CA GLU A 102 2.59 -7.41 -0.74
C GLU A 102 1.70 -6.29 -1.28
N ARG A 103 0.41 -6.28 -0.90
CA ARG A 103 -0.50 -5.19 -1.25
C ARG A 103 -0.06 -3.87 -0.63
N TRP A 104 0.35 -3.87 0.63
CA TRP A 104 0.83 -2.69 1.33
C TRP A 104 2.10 -2.14 0.68
N GLU A 105 3.09 -2.98 0.40
CA GLU A 105 4.35 -2.58 -0.24
C GLU A 105 4.13 -1.99 -1.62
N ARG A 106 3.24 -2.62 -2.42
CA ARG A 106 2.85 -2.09 -3.72
C ARG A 106 2.18 -0.72 -3.60
N ALA A 107 1.27 -0.52 -2.65
CA ALA A 107 0.64 0.77 -2.42
C ALA A 107 1.66 1.84 -2.00
N LYS A 108 2.63 1.48 -1.15
CA LYS A 108 3.73 2.37 -0.74
C LYS A 108 4.61 2.76 -1.93
N ARG A 109 4.98 1.79 -2.78
CA ARG A 109 5.77 2.01 -4.00
C ARG A 109 5.06 2.91 -5.01
N LEU A 110 3.73 2.87 -5.05
CA LEU A 110 2.91 3.75 -5.89
C LEU A 110 2.68 5.14 -5.28
N GLY A 111 3.23 5.44 -4.10
CA GLY A 111 3.06 6.75 -3.44
C GLY A 111 1.66 6.98 -2.87
N LEU A 112 0.86 5.92 -2.68
CA LEU A 112 -0.53 6.00 -2.21
C LEU A 112 -0.64 6.17 -0.68
N ASN A 113 0.49 6.22 0.02
CA ASN A 113 0.60 6.40 1.48
C ASN A 113 -0.36 5.50 2.27
N PRO A 114 -0.20 4.15 2.19
CA PRO A 114 -0.95 3.25 3.05
C PRO A 114 -0.62 3.50 4.54
N PRO A 115 -1.57 3.29 5.48
CA PRO A 115 -1.33 3.45 6.92
C PRO A 115 -0.19 2.55 7.41
N GLU A 116 0.71 3.07 8.23
CA GLU A 116 1.89 2.32 8.70
C GLU A 116 1.49 1.29 9.77
N GLU A 117 0.40 1.53 10.52
CA GLU A 117 -0.15 0.60 11.52
C GLU A 117 -0.46 -0.76 10.91
N ILE A 118 -0.91 -0.79 9.65
CA ILE A 118 -1.18 -2.03 8.92
C ILE A 118 0.12 -2.81 8.72
N LYS A 119 1.21 -2.14 8.35
CA LYS A 119 2.49 -2.79 8.15
C LYS A 119 3.04 -3.34 9.46
N GLU A 120 2.94 -2.57 10.55
CA GLU A 120 3.36 -3.01 11.88
C GLU A 120 2.65 -4.29 12.31
N LEU A 121 1.33 -4.38 12.07
CA LEU A 121 0.56 -5.60 12.30
C LEU A 121 1.02 -6.78 11.43
N LEU A 122 1.38 -6.51 10.17
CA LEU A 122 1.77 -7.54 9.20
C LEU A 122 3.21 -8.06 9.38
N ILE A 123 4.09 -7.31 10.05
CA ILE A 123 5.48 -7.74 10.35
C ILE A 123 5.63 -8.29 11.78
N ALA A 124 4.54 -8.32 12.55
CA ALA A 124 4.55 -8.85 13.91
C ALA A 124 4.88 -10.36 13.92
N GLU A 125 5.51 -10.85 14.99
CA GLU A 125 6.05 -12.22 15.09
C GLU A 125 5.03 -13.35 14.82
N ASN A 126 3.74 -13.06 15.00
CA ASN A 126 2.66 -14.03 14.78
C ASN A 126 1.84 -13.78 13.50
N ALA A 127 2.12 -12.69 12.77
CA ALA A 127 1.39 -12.34 11.55
C ALA A 127 1.52 -13.43 10.48
N ASP A 128 2.70 -14.03 10.34
CA ASP A 128 2.95 -15.07 9.35
C ASP A 128 2.17 -16.38 9.62
N LYS A 129 1.87 -16.64 10.90
CA LYS A 129 1.20 -17.87 11.34
C LYS A 129 -0.32 -17.76 11.25
N ASP A 130 -0.84 -16.53 11.28
CA ASP A 130 -2.27 -16.28 11.29
C ASP A 130 -2.77 -15.89 9.88
N PRO A 131 -3.52 -16.77 9.19
CA PRO A 131 -4.07 -16.45 7.87
C PRO A 131 -5.07 -15.29 7.94
N GLU A 132 -5.75 -15.07 9.07
CA GLU A 132 -6.68 -13.95 9.23
C GLU A 132 -5.97 -12.60 9.30
N ILE A 133 -4.66 -12.58 9.55
CA ILE A 133 -3.80 -11.38 9.52
C ILE A 133 -3.04 -11.26 8.20
N ARG A 134 -2.46 -12.36 7.71
CA ARG A 134 -1.60 -12.35 6.51
C ARG A 134 -2.37 -12.23 5.19
N GLU A 135 -3.49 -12.93 5.07
CA GLU A 135 -4.18 -13.14 3.80
C GLU A 135 -5.33 -12.16 3.60
N SER A 136 -5.70 -11.84 2.36
CA SER A 136 -6.85 -10.98 2.07
C SER A 136 -8.17 -11.60 2.53
N LEU A 137 -9.17 -10.76 2.84
CA LEU A 137 -10.56 -11.14 3.12
C LEU A 137 -11.18 -12.17 2.16
N PHE A 138 -10.75 -12.18 0.89
CA PHE A 138 -11.27 -13.07 -0.15
C PHE A 138 -10.42 -14.32 -0.38
N TYR A 139 -9.36 -14.53 0.41
CA TYR A 139 -8.49 -15.68 0.27
C TYR A 139 -9.27 -16.99 0.41
N GLY A 140 -9.10 -17.89 -0.57
CA GLY A 140 -9.78 -19.20 -0.60
C GLY A 140 -11.28 -19.17 -0.89
N ARG A 141 -11.87 -18.01 -1.25
CA ARG A 141 -13.30 -17.89 -1.57
C ARG A 141 -13.60 -17.61 -3.04
N VAL A 142 -12.56 -17.30 -3.82
CA VAL A 142 -12.63 -16.89 -5.23
C VAL A 142 -11.90 -17.87 -6.13
#